data_AF-A0A1L6QZB2-F1
#
_entry.id   AF-A0A1L6QZB2-F1
#
_cell.length_a   1.000
_cell.length_b   1.000
_cell.length_c   1.000
_cell.angle_alpha   90.00
_cell.angle_beta   90.00
_cell.angle_gamma   90.00
#
_symmetry.space_group_name_H-M   'P 1'
#
loop_
_entity.id
_entity.type
_entity.pdbx_description
1 polymer ?
#
loop_
_entity_poly.entity_id
_entity_poly.type
_entity_poly.pdbx_seq_one_letter_code
_entity_poly.pdbx_strand_id
1 'polypeptide(L)'
;MKKILLTTLCLIGFLGFQDLNAQETENTNGPNFPKLDTSPMDMIIHRNQKDEVIMRVIYSRPQTRDREIFGKLVPYGEVWRTGANEATEITFYKDMEIGGETVKAGTYTLYTIPDEKEWTVILNQSTHTWGAYEYTDKQDYVRIKVPVRNSSQKIENFSMAIEQKEGDAGANLLMGWADKYIKVPFSPAG
;
A
#
# COMPACT_ATOMS: atom_id res chain seq x y z
N MET A 1 -45.63 76.54 -21.06
CA MET A 1 -44.60 75.52 -20.87
C MET A 1 -44.82 74.87 -19.51
N LYS A 2 -45.02 73.55 -19.51
CA LYS A 2 -45.58 72.75 -18.41
C LYS A 2 -44.63 72.69 -17.21
N LYS A 3 -45.15 72.93 -15.99
CA LYS A 3 -44.46 72.62 -14.73
C LYS A 3 -44.84 71.20 -14.30
N ILE A 4 -43.81 70.40 -14.03
CA ILE A 4 -43.87 68.97 -13.75
C ILE A 4 -44.32 68.74 -12.31
N LEU A 5 -45.32 67.88 -12.16
CA LEU A 5 -45.82 67.29 -10.92
C LEU A 5 -45.01 66.01 -10.66
N LEU A 6 -44.43 65.84 -9.47
CA LEU A 6 -43.89 64.55 -9.05
C LEU A 6 -44.32 64.28 -7.61
N THR A 7 -45.44 63.58 -7.48
CA THR A 7 -45.98 63.08 -6.21
C THR A 7 -45.42 61.68 -5.99
N THR A 8 -44.61 61.52 -4.96
CA THR A 8 -43.99 60.25 -4.56
C THR A 8 -45.05 59.29 -4.00
N LEU A 9 -45.25 58.15 -4.66
CA LEU A 9 -46.11 57.06 -4.18
C LEU A 9 -45.21 56.00 -3.51
N CYS A 10 -45.25 55.93 -2.18
CA CYS A 10 -44.63 54.83 -1.42
C CYS A 10 -45.42 53.54 -1.66
N LEU A 11 -44.84 52.60 -2.40
CA LEU A 11 -45.35 51.22 -2.49
C LEU A 11 -44.58 50.36 -1.47
N ILE A 12 -45.26 49.97 -0.40
CA ILE A 12 -44.74 49.04 0.62
C ILE A 12 -44.75 47.64 -0.01
N GLY A 13 -43.58 47.18 -0.45
CA GLY A 13 -43.37 45.80 -0.86
C GLY A 13 -43.24 44.91 0.37
N PHE A 14 -44.25 44.09 0.63
CA PHE A 14 -44.23 43.01 1.60
C PHE A 14 -43.26 41.92 1.10
N LEU A 15 -42.01 41.92 1.60
CA LEU A 15 -41.06 40.84 1.36
C LEU A 15 -41.50 39.64 2.20
N GLY A 16 -42.24 38.72 1.58
CA GLY A 16 -42.49 37.40 2.15
C GLY A 16 -41.18 36.62 2.20
N PHE A 17 -40.62 36.47 3.39
CA PHE A 17 -39.64 35.41 3.65
C PHE A 17 -40.39 34.08 3.58
N GLN A 18 -40.11 33.28 2.55
CA GLN A 18 -40.50 31.87 2.57
C GLN A 18 -39.42 31.13 3.35
N ASP A 19 -39.81 30.58 4.50
CA ASP A 19 -38.98 29.64 5.24
C ASP A 19 -38.71 28.43 4.33
N LEU A 20 -37.51 28.39 3.74
CA LEU A 20 -36.94 27.21 3.12
C LEU A 20 -36.73 26.17 4.23
N ASN A 21 -37.78 25.39 4.49
CA ASN A 21 -37.65 24.16 5.27
C ASN A 21 -36.84 23.17 4.43
N ALA A 22 -35.54 23.12 4.70
CA ALA A 22 -34.68 22.03 4.29
C ALA A 22 -35.06 20.79 5.14
N GLN A 23 -36.16 20.15 4.80
CA GLN A 23 -36.39 18.78 5.26
C GLN A 23 -35.47 17.87 4.46
N GLU A 24 -34.29 17.60 5.02
CA GLU A 24 -33.51 16.42 4.66
C GLU A 24 -34.43 15.21 4.85
N THR A 25 -34.73 14.54 3.75
CA THR A 25 -35.38 13.23 3.79
C THR A 25 -34.33 12.28 4.35
N GLU A 26 -34.35 12.05 5.67
CA GLU A 26 -33.49 11.04 6.29
C GLU A 26 -33.76 9.68 5.62
N ASN A 27 -32.79 9.22 4.83
CA ASN A 27 -32.77 7.85 4.38
C ASN A 27 -32.50 6.97 5.61
N THR A 28 -33.55 6.32 6.11
CA THR A 28 -33.56 5.50 7.33
C THR A 28 -32.65 4.26 7.27
N ASN A 29 -31.98 4.03 6.13
CA ASN A 29 -31.07 2.89 5.93
C ASN A 29 -29.59 3.21 6.21
N GLY A 30 -29.26 4.46 6.57
CA GLY A 30 -27.87 4.89 6.74
C GLY A 30 -27.04 4.84 5.45
N PRO A 31 -25.73 5.16 5.50
CA PRO A 31 -24.87 5.12 4.34
C PRO A 31 -24.57 3.67 3.91
N ASN A 32 -24.69 3.38 2.61
CA ASN A 32 -24.28 2.10 2.03
C ASN A 32 -22.75 2.09 1.81
N PHE A 33 -22.01 1.40 2.68
CA PHE A 33 -20.56 1.23 2.51
C PHE A 33 -20.23 0.17 1.45
N PRO A 34 -19.12 0.32 0.70
CA PRO A 34 -18.61 -0.73 -0.16
C PRO A 34 -18.33 -2.02 0.64
N LYS A 35 -18.43 -3.18 -0.03
CA LYS A 35 -17.96 -4.45 0.54
C LYS A 35 -16.45 -4.41 0.72
N LEU A 36 -15.93 -5.21 1.66
CA LEU A 36 -14.50 -5.39 1.85
C LEU A 36 -13.83 -5.82 0.53
N ASP A 37 -12.66 -5.24 0.24
CA ASP A 37 -11.87 -5.61 -0.93
C ASP A 37 -11.47 -7.10 -0.86
N THR A 38 -11.39 -7.75 -2.02
CA THR A 38 -10.95 -9.15 -2.13
C THR A 38 -9.49 -9.36 -1.70
N SER A 39 -8.66 -8.34 -1.91
CA SER A 39 -7.24 -8.27 -1.55
C SER A 39 -7.03 -7.04 -0.68
N PRO A 40 -7.55 -7.04 0.56
CA PRO A 40 -7.51 -5.86 1.41
C PRO A 40 -6.07 -5.39 1.60
N MET A 41 -5.89 -4.07 1.63
CA MET A 41 -4.61 -3.45 1.93
C MET A 41 -4.33 -3.55 3.43
N ASP A 42 -3.09 -3.88 3.76
CA ASP A 42 -2.58 -4.02 5.12
C ASP A 42 -1.27 -3.24 5.25
N MET A 43 -0.89 -2.95 6.48
CA MET A 43 0.29 -2.18 6.80
C MET A 43 1.04 -2.83 7.96
N ILE A 44 2.35 -3.02 7.78
CA ILE A 44 3.25 -3.40 8.86
C ILE A 44 4.16 -2.22 9.21
N ILE A 45 4.45 -2.07 10.50
CA ILE A 45 5.36 -1.08 11.04
C ILE A 45 6.46 -1.81 11.79
N HIS A 46 7.71 -1.55 11.41
CA HIS A 46 8.88 -2.04 12.11
C HIS A 46 9.46 -0.93 12.98
N ARG A 47 9.61 -1.23 14.27
CA ARG A 47 10.32 -0.40 15.23
C ARG A 47 11.63 -1.06 15.64
N ASN A 48 12.65 -0.25 15.90
CA ASN A 48 13.92 -0.74 16.45
C ASN A 48 13.80 -0.97 17.97
N GLN A 49 14.92 -1.35 18.61
CA GLN A 49 14.96 -1.60 20.07
C GLN A 49 14.67 -0.36 20.93
N LYS A 50 14.77 0.84 20.36
CA LYS A 50 14.45 2.12 21.02
C LYS A 50 13.00 2.55 20.77
N ASP A 51 12.17 1.66 20.23
CA ASP A 51 10.78 1.90 19.84
C ASP A 51 10.60 2.96 18.72
N GLU A 52 11.68 3.32 18.02
CA GLU A 52 11.62 4.26 16.90
C GLU A 52 11.12 3.53 15.65
N VAL A 53 10.17 4.14 14.93
CA VAL A 53 9.71 3.61 13.63
C VAL A 53 10.82 3.78 12.60
N ILE A 54 11.30 2.67 12.04
CA ILE A 54 12.41 2.68 11.07
C ILE A 54 12.01 2.19 9.68
N MET A 55 10.93 1.42 9.58
CA MET A 55 10.40 0.94 8.31
C MET A 55 8.89 0.75 8.38
N ARG A 56 8.21 0.99 7.27
CA ARG A 56 6.79 0.70 7.05
C ARG A 56 6.63 -0.01 5.71
N VAL A 57 5.75 -1.00 5.64
CA VAL A 57 5.36 -1.63 4.37
C VAL A 57 3.84 -1.56 4.23
N ILE A 58 3.36 -1.12 3.08
CA ILE A 58 1.95 -1.10 2.69
C ILE A 58 1.79 -2.08 1.53
N TYR A 59 0.89 -3.05 1.68
CA TYR A 59 0.73 -4.12 0.70
C TYR A 59 -0.70 -4.67 0.70
N SER A 60 -1.17 -5.17 -0.44
CA SER A 60 -2.45 -5.88 -0.51
C SER A 60 -2.29 -7.37 -0.27
N ARG A 61 -3.33 -7.99 0.29
CA ARG A 61 -3.34 -9.39 0.75
C ARG A 61 -4.24 -10.28 -0.12
N PRO A 62 -3.86 -10.60 -1.39
CA PRO A 62 -4.65 -11.51 -2.20
C PRO A 62 -4.76 -12.90 -1.55
N GLN A 63 -5.92 -13.53 -1.72
CA GLN A 63 -6.23 -14.84 -1.16
C GLN A 63 -5.91 -15.97 -2.14
N THR A 64 -5.56 -17.16 -1.67
CA THR A 64 -5.28 -18.29 -2.58
C THR A 64 -6.51 -18.69 -3.38
N ARG A 65 -7.68 -18.81 -2.74
CA ARG A 65 -8.95 -19.27 -3.33
C ARG A 65 -8.83 -20.60 -4.07
N ASP A 66 -8.11 -21.55 -3.46
CA ASP A 66 -7.84 -22.89 -4.01
C ASP A 66 -7.10 -22.88 -5.36
N ARG A 67 -6.46 -21.76 -5.69
CA ARG A 67 -5.60 -21.63 -6.87
C ARG A 67 -4.18 -22.06 -6.54
N GLU A 68 -3.52 -22.63 -7.54
CA GLU A 68 -2.07 -22.74 -7.57
C GLU A 68 -1.47 -21.35 -7.78
N ILE A 69 -0.60 -20.94 -6.86
CA ILE A 69 -0.09 -19.57 -6.79
C ILE A 69 1.17 -19.41 -7.63
N PHE A 70 2.28 -19.97 -7.15
CA PHE A 70 3.57 -19.83 -7.82
C PHE A 70 3.67 -20.82 -8.99
N GLY A 71 4.20 -20.36 -10.12
CA GLY A 71 4.24 -21.11 -11.38
C GLY A 71 2.96 -21.00 -12.22
N LYS A 72 1.87 -20.43 -11.67
CA LYS A 72 0.60 -20.25 -12.40
C LYS A 72 0.02 -18.85 -12.27
N LEU A 73 -0.55 -18.49 -11.12
CA LEU A 73 -1.09 -17.15 -10.90
C LEU A 73 0.03 -16.10 -10.87
N VAL A 74 1.13 -16.45 -10.24
CA VAL A 74 2.38 -15.70 -10.21
C VAL A 74 3.40 -16.55 -10.97
N PRO A 75 3.63 -16.28 -12.27
CA PRO A 75 4.56 -17.06 -13.08
C PRO A 75 5.98 -16.96 -12.53
N TYR A 76 6.74 -18.04 -12.67
CA TYR A 76 8.17 -18.01 -12.35
C TYR A 76 8.96 -17.24 -13.39
N GLY A 77 10.02 -16.56 -12.95
CA GLY A 77 10.90 -15.76 -13.82
C GLY A 77 10.32 -14.41 -14.26
N GLU A 78 9.08 -14.10 -13.90
CA GLU A 78 8.38 -12.86 -14.24
C GLU A 78 8.36 -11.89 -13.04
N VAL A 79 8.37 -10.59 -13.35
CA VAL A 79 8.26 -9.55 -12.32
C VAL A 79 6.85 -9.52 -11.76
N TRP A 80 6.75 -9.59 -10.44
CA TRP A 80 5.52 -9.51 -9.69
C TRP A 80 5.55 -8.29 -8.77
N ARG A 81 4.40 -7.60 -8.71
CA ARG A 81 4.14 -6.46 -7.81
C ARG A 81 4.16 -6.80 -6.31
N THR A 82 4.44 -8.06 -5.97
CA THR A 82 4.52 -8.57 -4.60
C THR A 82 3.25 -8.28 -3.80
N GLY A 83 2.09 -8.60 -4.38
CA GLY A 83 0.77 -8.23 -3.87
C GLY A 83 -0.30 -8.28 -4.97
N ALA A 84 -1.39 -7.53 -4.79
CA ALA A 84 -2.46 -7.33 -5.75
C ALA A 84 -2.90 -5.86 -5.75
N ASN A 85 -3.68 -5.43 -6.75
CA ASN A 85 -4.07 -4.02 -6.91
C ASN A 85 -2.82 -3.11 -7.05
N GLU A 86 -2.52 -2.27 -6.06
CA GLU A 86 -1.31 -1.44 -6.04
C GLU A 86 -0.04 -2.27 -5.81
N ALA A 87 1.09 -1.79 -6.32
CA ALA A 87 2.37 -2.41 -6.00
C ALA A 87 2.72 -2.18 -4.52
N THR A 88 3.39 -3.16 -3.91
CA THR A 88 3.80 -3.03 -2.51
C THR A 88 4.78 -1.88 -2.34
N GLU A 89 4.53 -1.00 -1.37
CA GLU A 89 5.41 0.11 -1.04
C GLU A 89 6.11 -0.14 0.28
N ILE A 90 7.40 0.16 0.31
CA ILE A 90 8.25 0.10 1.50
C ILE A 90 8.86 1.48 1.74
N THR A 91 8.63 2.03 2.92
CA THR A 91 9.21 3.29 3.37
C THR A 91 10.25 3.01 4.44
N PHE A 92 11.47 3.48 4.23
CA PHE A 92 12.51 3.53 5.25
C PHE A 92 12.62 4.94 5.83
N TYR A 93 12.65 5.05 7.15
CA TYR A 93 12.79 6.32 7.86
C TYR A 93 14.24 6.60 8.30
N LYS A 94 15.14 5.66 8.03
CA LYS A 94 16.59 5.75 8.22
C LYS A 94 17.26 5.08 7.03
N ASP A 95 18.54 5.37 6.83
CA ASP A 95 19.34 4.60 5.89
C ASP A 95 19.44 3.14 6.39
N MET A 96 19.27 2.20 5.46
CA MET A 96 19.26 0.77 5.73
C MET A 96 20.31 0.06 4.88
N GLU A 97 20.73 -1.13 5.28
CA GLU A 97 21.53 -2.04 4.48
C GLU A 97 20.71 -3.24 4.02
N ILE A 98 20.83 -3.54 2.73
CA ILE A 98 20.12 -4.64 2.08
C ILE A 98 21.06 -5.28 1.07
N GLY A 99 21.41 -6.55 1.30
CA GLY A 99 22.31 -7.29 0.40
C GLY A 99 23.70 -6.68 0.22
N GLY A 100 24.20 -5.94 1.21
CA GLY A 100 25.49 -5.26 1.16
C GLY A 100 25.45 -3.85 0.55
N GLU A 101 24.29 -3.38 0.12
CA GLU A 101 24.10 -2.03 -0.41
C GLU A 101 23.41 -1.13 0.62
N THR A 102 23.88 0.12 0.73
CA THR A 102 23.22 1.14 1.54
C THR A 102 22.03 1.74 0.76
N VAL A 103 20.84 1.59 1.32
CA VAL A 103 19.60 2.16 0.83
C VAL A 103 19.23 3.40 1.64
N LYS A 104 19.13 4.53 0.94
CA LYS A 104 18.77 5.80 1.59
C LYS A 104 17.34 5.79 2.12
N ALA A 105 17.11 6.50 3.21
CA ALA A 105 15.77 6.77 3.71
C ALA A 105 14.89 7.31 2.57
N GLY A 106 13.67 6.79 2.45
CA GLY A 106 12.79 7.05 1.31
C GLY A 106 11.72 5.98 1.13
N THR A 107 10.82 6.22 0.18
CA THR A 107 9.81 5.24 -0.25
C THR A 107 10.24 4.61 -1.56
N TYR A 108 10.09 3.30 -1.64
CA TYR A 108 10.42 2.46 -2.78
C TYR A 108 9.26 1.51 -3.06
N THR A 109 9.13 1.07 -4.30
CA THR A 109 8.26 -0.06 -4.63
C THR A 109 9.04 -1.38 -4.49
N LEU A 110 8.39 -2.37 -3.89
CA LEU A 110 8.94 -3.70 -3.68
C LEU A 110 8.41 -4.67 -4.75
N TYR A 111 9.27 -4.98 -5.72
CA TYR A 111 9.00 -6.03 -6.69
C TYR A 111 9.71 -7.33 -6.30
N THR A 112 9.18 -8.43 -6.80
CA THR A 112 9.80 -9.76 -6.67
C THR A 112 9.78 -10.46 -8.01
N ILE A 113 10.77 -11.32 -8.25
CA ILE A 113 10.76 -12.31 -9.33
C ILE A 113 10.82 -13.68 -8.65
N PRO A 114 9.67 -14.34 -8.48
CA PRO A 114 9.63 -15.68 -7.91
C PRO A 114 10.30 -16.70 -8.84
N ASP A 115 10.99 -17.64 -8.23
CA ASP A 115 11.50 -18.88 -8.84
C ASP A 115 11.28 -20.03 -7.84
N GLU A 116 11.61 -21.26 -8.21
CA GLU A 116 11.41 -22.45 -7.39
C GLU A 116 12.28 -22.46 -6.13
N LYS A 117 13.54 -22.00 -6.26
CA LYS A 117 14.56 -22.13 -5.20
C LYS A 117 14.89 -20.82 -4.51
N GLU A 118 14.81 -19.71 -5.23
CA GLU A 118 15.15 -18.39 -4.75
C GLU A 118 14.21 -17.36 -5.38
N TRP A 119 13.93 -16.29 -4.66
CA TRP A 119 13.26 -15.14 -5.23
C TRP A 119 14.27 -14.02 -5.38
N THR A 120 14.17 -13.29 -6.49
CA THR A 120 14.85 -11.99 -6.60
C THR A 120 13.95 -10.94 -5.99
N VAL A 121 14.45 -10.19 -5.03
CA VAL A 121 13.76 -9.08 -4.37
C VAL A 121 14.37 -7.78 -4.88
N ILE A 122 13.51 -6.85 -5.27
CA ILE A 122 13.90 -5.62 -5.94
C ILE A 122 13.28 -4.44 -5.19
N LEU A 123 14.11 -3.50 -4.79
CA LEU A 123 13.66 -2.15 -4.45
C LEU A 123 13.79 -1.27 -5.68
N ASN A 124 12.69 -0.66 -6.09
CA ASN A 124 12.62 0.19 -7.27
C ASN A 124 12.22 1.62 -6.87
N GLN A 125 12.80 2.61 -7.54
CA GLN A 125 12.62 4.04 -7.24
C GLN A 125 11.32 4.61 -7.79
N SER A 126 10.67 3.96 -8.76
CA SER A 126 9.33 4.34 -9.18
C SER A 126 8.32 4.00 -8.09
N THR A 127 7.49 4.97 -7.70
CA THR A 127 6.44 4.82 -6.69
C THR A 127 5.06 5.11 -7.28
N HIS A 128 3.99 4.78 -6.54
CA HIS A 128 2.60 4.92 -6.99
C HIS A 128 2.29 4.14 -8.28
N THR A 129 2.89 2.96 -8.42
CA THR A 129 2.79 2.15 -9.64
C THR A 129 1.67 1.11 -9.58
N TRP A 130 0.91 0.99 -10.66
CA TRP A 130 -0.16 0.01 -10.76
C TRP A 130 0.35 -1.37 -11.21
N GLY A 131 1.15 -1.99 -10.34
CA GLY A 131 1.70 -3.32 -10.54
C GLY A 131 2.94 -3.39 -11.44
N ALA A 132 3.11 -4.51 -12.14
CA ALA A 132 4.34 -4.82 -12.89
C ALA A 132 4.40 -4.22 -14.30
N TYR A 133 3.31 -3.65 -14.82
CA TYR A 133 3.28 -3.07 -16.18
C TYR A 133 4.15 -1.81 -16.31
N GLU A 134 4.30 -1.07 -15.21
CA GLU A 134 5.11 0.15 -15.14
C GLU A 134 6.55 -0.13 -14.68
N TYR A 135 6.88 -1.40 -14.42
CA TYR A 135 8.21 -1.80 -14.00
C TYR A 135 9.24 -1.57 -15.12
N THR A 136 10.37 -0.97 -14.75
CA THR A 136 11.61 -0.95 -15.54
C THR A 136 12.80 -1.17 -14.62
N ASP A 137 13.71 -2.03 -15.06
CA ASP A 137 15.00 -2.30 -14.43
C ASP A 137 15.89 -1.06 -14.25
N LYS A 138 15.69 -0.02 -15.07
CA LYS A 138 16.42 1.26 -14.96
C LYS A 138 16.17 2.00 -13.65
N GLN A 139 15.10 1.66 -12.94
CA GLN A 139 14.72 2.26 -11.66
C GLN A 139 15.04 1.31 -10.49
N ASP A 140 15.66 0.15 -10.74
CA ASP A 140 16.10 -0.74 -9.68
C ASP A 140 17.21 -0.07 -8.87
N TYR A 141 16.95 0.07 -7.57
CA TYR A 141 17.91 0.59 -6.60
C TYR A 141 18.77 -0.52 -6.02
N VAL A 142 18.13 -1.61 -5.55
CA VAL A 142 18.80 -2.79 -5.00
C VAL A 142 18.11 -4.05 -5.49
N ARG A 143 18.90 -5.07 -5.80
CA ARG A 143 18.44 -6.38 -6.27
C ARG A 143 19.18 -7.49 -5.55
N ILE A 144 18.45 -8.30 -4.79
CA ILE A 144 19.05 -9.38 -3.97
C ILE A 144 18.32 -10.69 -4.20
N LYS A 145 19.05 -11.80 -4.10
CA LYS A 145 18.47 -13.15 -4.15
C LYS A 145 18.31 -13.69 -2.74
N VAL A 146 17.13 -14.23 -2.44
CA VAL A 146 16.83 -14.84 -1.15
C VAL A 146 16.23 -16.23 -1.34
N PRO A 147 16.60 -17.22 -0.50
CA PRO A 147 16.12 -18.58 -0.66
C PRO A 147 14.64 -18.71 -0.31
N VAL A 148 13.93 -19.50 -1.11
CA VAL A 148 12.55 -19.94 -0.86
C VAL A 148 12.55 -20.96 0.26
N ARG A 149 11.55 -20.85 1.14
CA ARG A 149 11.30 -21.78 2.24
C ARG A 149 9.87 -22.31 2.13
N ASN A 150 9.67 -23.55 2.56
CA ASN A 150 8.35 -24.15 2.65
C ASN A 150 7.73 -23.84 4.01
N SER A 151 6.46 -23.44 4.01
CA SER A 151 5.65 -23.30 5.21
C SER A 151 4.97 -24.63 5.54
N SER A 152 4.95 -25.01 6.83
CA SER A 152 4.20 -26.18 7.28
C SER A 152 2.70 -25.94 7.34
N GLN A 153 2.26 -24.68 7.31
CA GLN A 153 0.87 -24.27 7.28
C GLN A 153 0.56 -23.49 6.01
N LYS A 154 -0.61 -23.71 5.44
CA LYS A 154 -1.07 -22.95 4.28
C LYS A 154 -1.32 -21.49 4.67
N ILE A 155 -0.64 -20.57 3.99
CA ILE A 155 -0.78 -19.13 4.13
C ILE A 155 -1.87 -18.67 3.17
N GLU A 156 -3.12 -18.59 3.65
CA GLU A 156 -4.29 -18.37 2.79
C GLU A 156 -4.32 -16.99 2.14
N ASN A 157 -3.89 -15.96 2.86
CA ASN A 157 -3.77 -14.61 2.32
C ASN A 157 -2.29 -14.28 2.24
N PHE A 158 -1.83 -13.68 1.15
CA PHE A 158 -0.48 -13.15 1.10
C PHE A 158 -0.23 -12.27 2.32
N SER A 159 0.88 -12.53 3.00
CA SER A 159 1.15 -11.98 4.31
C SER A 159 2.60 -11.56 4.42
N MET A 160 2.81 -10.42 5.08
CA MET A 160 4.11 -9.94 5.48
C MET A 160 4.20 -9.79 6.99
N ALA A 161 5.39 -10.01 7.54
CA ALA A 161 5.66 -9.85 8.96
C ALA A 161 7.11 -9.44 9.19
N ILE A 162 7.39 -8.95 10.40
CA ILE A 162 8.75 -8.62 10.84
C ILE A 162 9.21 -9.68 11.83
N GLU A 163 10.37 -10.29 11.56
CA GLU A 163 11.12 -11.08 12.52
C GLU A 163 12.32 -10.24 12.98
N GLN A 164 12.23 -9.73 14.20
CA GLN A 164 13.31 -8.98 14.84
C GLN A 164 14.51 -9.89 15.08
N LYS A 165 15.71 -9.45 14.73
CA LYS A 165 16.95 -10.13 15.15
C LYS A 165 17.40 -9.59 16.50
N GLU A 166 18.13 -10.41 17.24
CA GLU A 166 18.72 -10.00 18.52
C GLU A 166 19.73 -8.85 18.32
N GLY A 167 19.77 -7.93 19.28
CA GLY A 167 20.66 -6.76 19.22
C GLY A 167 20.33 -5.81 18.06
N ASP A 168 21.36 -5.09 17.60
CA ASP A 168 21.28 -4.16 16.47
C ASP A 168 21.47 -4.86 15.11
N ALA A 169 21.36 -6.19 15.05
CA ALA A 169 21.54 -6.99 13.84
C ALA A 169 20.42 -6.80 12.78
N GLY A 170 19.43 -5.95 13.07
CA GLY A 170 18.33 -5.61 12.19
C GLY A 170 17.11 -6.53 12.30
N ALA A 171 16.47 -6.79 11.17
CA ALA A 171 15.27 -7.62 11.09
C ALA A 171 15.21 -8.38 9.77
N ASN A 172 14.30 -9.35 9.70
CA ASN A 172 13.88 -9.95 8.44
C ASN A 172 12.44 -9.51 8.14
N LEU A 173 12.18 -9.06 6.92
CA LEU A 173 10.83 -9.02 6.36
C LEU A 173 10.49 -10.42 5.86
N LEU A 174 9.53 -11.08 6.49
CA LEU A 174 8.93 -12.28 5.94
C LEU A 174 7.89 -11.90 4.92
N MET A 175 7.86 -12.59 3.79
CA MET A 175 6.78 -12.51 2.80
C MET A 175 6.38 -13.92 2.42
N GLY A 176 5.10 -14.27 2.52
CA GLY A 176 4.62 -15.62 2.27
C GLY A 176 3.22 -15.70 1.69
N TRP A 177 2.99 -16.71 0.84
CA TRP A 177 1.70 -17.06 0.28
C TRP A 177 1.64 -18.57 -0.01
N ALA A 178 0.45 -19.16 0.08
CA ALA A 178 0.27 -20.60 -0.09
C ALA A 178 1.24 -21.38 0.82
N ASP A 179 2.12 -22.22 0.27
CA ASP A 179 3.07 -23.04 1.00
C ASP A 179 4.51 -22.50 0.94
N LYS A 180 4.73 -21.29 0.40
CA LYS A 180 6.07 -20.70 0.24
C LYS A 180 6.21 -19.39 1.01
N TYR A 181 7.41 -19.15 1.53
CA TYR A 181 7.79 -17.84 2.06
C TYR A 181 9.29 -17.57 1.88
N ILE A 182 9.64 -16.29 1.91
CA ILE A 182 11.03 -15.81 1.90
C ILE A 182 11.29 -14.94 3.13
N LYS A 183 12.57 -14.75 3.45
CA LYS A 183 13.06 -13.83 4.48
C LYS A 183 14.03 -12.87 3.83
N VAL A 184 13.69 -11.59 3.84
CA VAL A 184 14.53 -10.53 3.29
C VAL A 184 15.23 -9.81 4.44
N PRO A 185 16.56 -9.88 4.54
CA PRO A 185 17.28 -9.26 5.63
C PRO A 185 17.42 -7.74 5.41
N PHE A 186 17.17 -6.99 6.48
CA PHE A 186 17.42 -5.55 6.58
C PHE A 186 18.20 -5.26 7.86
N SER A 187 19.13 -4.32 7.82
CA SER A 187 19.76 -3.75 9.02
C SER A 187 19.84 -2.24 8.88
N PRO A 188 19.91 -1.47 9.98
CA PRO A 188 20.28 -0.06 9.88
C PRO A 188 21.66 0.07 9.20
N ALA A 189 21.83 1.10 8.36
CA ALA A 189 23.17 1.45 7.89
C ALA A 189 23.99 2.03 9.05
N GLY A 190 25.29 1.69 9.06
CA GLY A 190 26.26 2.14 10.08
C GLY A 190 26.58 3.64 10.03
#